data_AF-A0A0W8CA39-F1
#
_entry.id   AF-A0A0W8CA39-F1
#
_cell.length_a   1.000
_cell.length_b   1.000
_cell.length_c   1.000
_cell.angle_alpha   90.00
_cell.angle_beta   90.00
_cell.angle_gamma   90.00
#
_symmetry.space_group_name_H-M   'P 1'
#
loop_
_entity.id
_entity.type
_entity.pdbx_description
1 polymer ?
#
loop_
_entity_poly.entity_id
_entity_poly.type
_entity_poly.pdbx_seq_one_letter_code
_entity_poly.pdbx_strand_id
1 'polypeptide(L)'
;MSVNVDKILSSPEATYTATYNQRDLLLYAVGIGESSLQFTYEFDDKFAAFPLYPVCLPFKGQSQDVVPFPPETISAAPDGMPSFNPAMILHGEQSVEILRPLDPSGGKLTGKTKVISFYDKGKGTLMETQTQFEDANGPVAKLISGSFIRGLTGYEGKGRKLPARVQIPKRQPDFYDEFKTSPHQAQVYRLSGDYNSLHIDPEIAKSVGFKQPILHGLCSMGVASRALYKQFCGGDVARFKSIRVRFSSPCFPGETIQTRMWQERNDKVLFQAVVKERGVVIVDGGEFVYATDASSRLQGVYKAIIFTTSSTLRNDVLPHISLLQPVLTPTVVSLTAGAIAGGVNAFLVAPVELVRNRLQVQYDSQPETRKYRGAYHCVTQVVRTEGITAMWKGLTTTVIRDSLGVAFYFLGYDFAKKRLAESGKLGEMATLLTAGAFGGVSFWAVALPFDTIKSLIQADGKTGKYTGLASSTARLVREEGVMQLFRGWQAAFSRGIPSAAITFWTFERATKLLDEM
;
A
#
# COMPACT_ATOMS: atom_id res chain seq x y z
N MET A 1 9.16 47.70 7.38
CA MET A 1 9.69 46.84 8.45
C MET A 1 10.64 45.86 7.80
N SER A 2 11.91 45.80 8.21
CA SER A 2 12.84 44.79 7.68
C SER A 2 12.54 43.44 8.33
N VAL A 3 12.15 42.45 7.53
CA VAL A 3 11.96 41.07 7.99
C VAL A 3 13.33 40.41 8.09
N ASN A 4 13.73 39.96 9.29
CA ASN A 4 14.99 39.26 9.49
C ASN A 4 14.78 37.75 9.41
N VAL A 5 14.89 37.20 8.20
CA VAL A 5 14.67 35.77 7.95
C VAL A 5 15.72 34.89 8.65
N ASP A 6 16.97 35.34 8.73
CA ASP A 6 18.03 34.58 9.41
C ASP A 6 17.71 34.43 10.90
N LYS A 7 17.17 35.47 11.54
CA LYS A 7 16.71 35.41 12.93
C LYS A 7 15.59 34.39 13.10
N ILE A 8 14.57 34.43 12.23
CA ILE A 8 13.43 33.48 12.24
C ILE A 8 13.90 32.03 12.12
N LEU A 9 14.79 31.72 11.17
CA LEU A 9 15.29 30.36 10.94
C LEU A 9 16.29 29.89 12.02
N SER A 10 16.96 30.84 12.68
CA SER A 10 17.86 30.56 13.81
C SER A 10 17.12 30.37 15.14
N SER A 11 15.82 30.69 15.20
CA SER A 11 14.99 30.53 16.40
C SER A 11 15.14 29.11 16.96
N PRO A 12 15.29 28.96 18.29
CA PRO A 12 15.48 27.66 18.91
C PRO A 12 14.29 26.74 18.64
N GLU A 13 14.58 25.45 18.57
CA GLU A 13 13.55 24.42 18.50
C GLU A 13 12.75 24.39 19.81
N ALA A 14 11.43 24.39 19.71
CA ALA A 14 10.56 24.22 20.86
C ALA A 14 10.26 22.73 21.06
N THR A 15 10.36 22.27 22.30
CA THR A 15 10.06 20.89 22.68
C THR A 15 8.83 20.86 23.58
N TYR A 16 7.88 19.97 23.29
CA TYR A 16 6.69 19.75 24.10
C TYR A 16 6.35 18.26 24.17
N THR A 17 5.43 17.89 25.05
CA THR A 17 4.93 16.52 25.15
C THR A 17 3.54 16.44 24.54
N ALA A 18 3.27 15.37 23.78
CA ALA A 18 1.93 15.04 23.31
C ALA A 18 1.49 13.67 23.83
N THR A 19 0.23 13.53 24.25
CA THR A 19 -0.33 12.26 24.72
C THR A 19 -1.66 11.94 24.05
N TYR A 20 -1.89 10.65 23.84
CA TYR A 20 -3.15 10.14 23.32
C TYR A 20 -3.48 8.77 23.92
N ASN A 21 -4.77 8.47 24.01
CA ASN A 21 -5.30 7.15 24.38
C ASN A 21 -6.13 6.56 23.23
N GLN A 22 -6.65 5.34 23.42
CA GLN A 22 -7.53 4.68 22.44
C GLN A 22 -8.74 5.52 22.06
N ARG A 23 -9.40 6.16 23.04
CA ARG A 23 -10.58 7.01 22.80
C ARG A 23 -10.25 8.17 21.87
N ASP A 24 -9.08 8.78 22.01
CA ASP A 24 -8.63 9.85 21.10
C ASP A 24 -8.48 9.35 19.65
N LEU A 25 -7.98 8.12 19.46
CA LEU A 25 -7.87 7.48 18.15
C LEU A 25 -9.24 7.21 17.53
N LEU A 26 -10.17 6.68 18.33
CA LEU A 26 -11.56 6.41 17.93
C LEU A 26 -12.27 7.71 17.53
N LEU A 27 -12.15 8.75 18.35
CA LEU A 27 -12.73 10.08 18.09
C LEU A 27 -12.21 10.69 16.79
N TYR A 28 -10.90 10.56 16.53
CA TYR A 28 -10.34 11.01 15.27
C TYR A 28 -10.88 10.24 14.08
N ALA A 29 -10.93 8.90 14.16
CA ALA A 29 -11.43 8.05 13.08
C ALA A 29 -12.86 8.44 12.67
N VAL A 30 -13.78 8.56 13.65
CA VAL A 30 -15.15 9.01 13.37
C VAL A 30 -15.21 10.47 12.91
N GLY A 31 -14.31 11.33 13.41
CA GLY A 31 -14.17 12.73 13.01
C GLY A 31 -13.79 12.92 11.55
N ILE A 32 -13.00 12.01 10.97
CA ILE A 32 -12.71 11.97 9.52
C ILE A 32 -13.70 11.12 8.73
N GLY A 33 -14.73 10.60 9.39
CA GLY A 33 -15.82 9.82 8.81
C GLY A 33 -15.49 8.36 8.52
N GLU A 34 -14.41 7.83 9.12
CA GLU A 34 -14.06 6.42 9.02
C GLU A 34 -15.04 5.56 9.81
N SER A 35 -15.38 4.39 9.26
CA SER A 35 -16.39 3.48 9.82
C SER A 35 -15.93 2.02 9.85
N SER A 36 -14.74 1.72 9.30
CA SER A 36 -14.14 0.38 9.40
C SER A 36 -13.82 0.04 10.86
N LEU A 37 -14.12 -1.19 11.27
CA LEU A 37 -13.86 -1.69 12.63
C LEU A 37 -12.38 -1.58 13.01
N GLN A 38 -11.46 -1.73 12.04
CA GLN A 38 -10.03 -1.54 12.22
C GLN A 38 -9.66 -0.21 12.93
N PHE A 39 -10.45 0.85 12.72
CA PHE A 39 -10.18 2.17 13.28
C PHE A 39 -11.23 2.63 14.30
N THR A 40 -12.33 1.89 14.44
CA THR A 40 -13.50 2.30 15.22
C THR A 40 -13.90 1.30 16.32
N TYR A 41 -13.20 0.18 16.42
CA TYR A 41 -13.42 -0.83 17.45
C TYR A 41 -12.08 -1.29 18.03
N GLU A 42 -11.86 -0.96 19.30
CA GLU A 42 -10.60 -1.19 20.03
C GLU A 42 -10.23 -2.66 20.22
N PHE A 43 -11.19 -3.58 20.05
CA PHE A 43 -10.96 -5.03 20.09
C PHE A 43 -10.94 -5.68 18.70
N ASP A 44 -10.93 -4.91 17.61
CA ASP A 44 -10.64 -5.46 16.29
C ASP A 44 -9.23 -6.07 16.28
N ASP A 45 -9.05 -7.26 15.71
CA ASP A 45 -7.77 -7.97 15.67
C ASP A 45 -6.65 -7.16 14.98
N LYS A 46 -7.02 -6.16 14.18
CA LYS A 46 -6.11 -5.25 13.48
C LYS A 46 -6.29 -3.80 13.94
N PHE A 47 -6.88 -3.57 15.11
CA PHE A 47 -7.09 -2.23 15.65
C PHE A 47 -5.82 -1.39 15.57
N ALA A 48 -5.93 -0.23 14.93
CA ALA A 48 -4.80 0.64 14.64
C ALA A 48 -5.19 2.11 14.75
N ALA A 49 -4.22 2.96 15.07
CA ALA A 49 -4.37 4.39 14.84
C ALA A 49 -4.45 4.67 13.34
N PHE A 50 -5.38 5.53 12.91
CA PHE A 50 -5.40 5.98 11.52
C PHE A 50 -4.09 6.75 11.22
N PRO A 51 -3.36 6.46 10.11
CA PRO A 51 -2.00 6.98 9.90
C PRO A 51 -1.84 8.50 9.93
N LEU A 52 -2.91 9.24 9.65
CA LEU A 52 -2.90 10.71 9.65
C LEU A 52 -3.11 11.34 11.04
N TYR A 53 -3.49 10.57 12.08
CA TYR A 53 -3.71 11.10 13.44
C TYR A 53 -2.58 11.98 14.01
N PRO A 54 -1.28 11.76 13.72
CA PRO A 54 -0.21 12.65 14.21
C PRO A 54 -0.42 14.15 13.94
N VAL A 55 -1.18 14.54 12.90
CA VAL A 55 -1.48 15.95 12.62
C VAL A 55 -2.30 16.65 13.71
N CYS A 56 -2.97 15.90 14.58
CA CYS A 56 -3.76 16.42 15.69
C CYS A 56 -2.91 16.68 16.94
N LEU A 57 -1.77 16.00 17.09
CA LEU A 57 -0.92 16.09 18.28
C LEU A 57 -0.36 17.49 18.56
N PRO A 58 0.02 18.31 17.55
CA PRO A 58 0.39 19.71 17.79
C PRO A 58 -0.75 20.54 18.36
N PHE A 59 -2.01 20.20 18.06
CA PHE A 59 -3.15 20.91 18.63
C PHE A 59 -3.51 20.39 20.04
N LYS A 60 -3.45 19.08 20.22
CA LYS A 60 -3.87 18.40 21.43
C LYS A 60 -2.91 18.57 22.60
N GLY A 61 -1.59 18.54 22.33
CA GLY A 61 -0.57 18.45 23.37
C GLY A 61 -0.86 17.27 24.30
N GLN A 62 -0.93 17.54 25.61
CA GLN A 62 -1.30 16.53 26.62
C GLN A 62 -2.78 16.59 27.05
N SER A 63 -3.56 17.56 26.52
CA SER A 63 -4.92 17.78 26.98
C SER A 63 -5.84 16.60 26.65
N GLN A 64 -6.79 16.36 27.55
CA GLN A 64 -7.92 15.45 27.36
C GLN A 64 -9.26 16.22 27.36
N ASP A 65 -9.19 17.55 27.41
CA ASP A 65 -10.32 18.47 27.40
C ASP A 65 -10.27 19.37 26.15
N VAL A 66 -11.25 20.24 26.01
CA VAL A 66 -11.27 21.33 25.03
C VAL A 66 -9.97 22.11 25.08
N VAL A 67 -9.31 22.28 23.93
CA VAL A 67 -8.08 23.08 23.81
C VAL A 67 -8.42 24.42 23.17
N PRO A 68 -8.38 25.55 23.90
CA PRO A 68 -8.65 26.85 23.32
C PRO A 68 -7.74 27.15 22.13
N PHE A 69 -8.31 27.72 21.07
CA PHE A 69 -7.55 28.05 19.86
C PHE A 69 -7.00 29.47 19.90
N PRO A 70 -5.73 29.71 19.49
CA PRO A 70 -4.73 28.70 19.13
C PRO A 70 -4.07 28.04 20.36
N PRO A 71 -3.76 26.73 20.32
CA PRO A 71 -2.96 26.06 21.34
C PRO A 71 -1.55 26.67 21.51
N GLU A 72 -1.03 26.67 22.74
CA GLU A 72 0.30 27.22 23.08
C GLU A 72 1.45 26.63 22.23
N THR A 73 1.33 25.34 21.91
CA THR A 73 2.26 24.56 21.08
C THR A 73 2.36 25.03 19.63
N ILE A 74 1.37 25.78 19.14
CA ILE A 74 1.36 26.34 17.77
C ILE A 74 1.30 27.88 17.74
N SER A 75 0.95 28.53 18.85
CA SER A 75 0.81 29.98 18.93
C SER A 75 2.13 30.72 19.13
N ALA A 76 3.20 30.02 19.53
CA ALA A 76 4.52 30.61 19.72
C ALA A 76 5.09 31.10 18.38
N ALA A 77 5.15 32.41 18.20
CA ALA A 77 5.83 33.03 17.07
C ALA A 77 7.36 32.88 17.23
N PRO A 78 8.10 32.56 16.15
CA PRO A 78 9.57 32.54 16.21
C PRO A 78 10.11 33.95 16.49
N ASP A 79 11.28 34.02 17.12
CA ASP A 79 11.94 35.31 17.33
C ASP A 79 12.26 35.99 15.99
N GLY A 80 11.96 37.27 15.88
CA GLY A 80 12.07 38.05 14.64
C GLY A 80 10.84 38.00 13.73
N MET A 81 9.75 37.33 14.13
CA MET A 81 8.49 37.40 13.40
C MET A 81 7.92 38.83 13.41
N PRO A 82 7.62 39.44 12.25
CA PRO A 82 6.98 40.74 12.20
C PRO A 82 5.57 40.67 12.78
N SER A 83 5.06 41.79 13.29
CA SER A 83 3.64 41.87 13.65
C SER A 83 2.78 41.85 12.38
N PHE A 84 1.79 40.98 12.35
CA PHE A 84 0.79 40.90 11.29
C PHE A 84 -0.56 40.53 11.90
N ASN A 85 -1.64 40.82 11.18
CA ASN A 85 -2.98 40.42 11.60
C ASN A 85 -3.12 38.88 11.48
N PRO A 86 -3.35 38.14 12.59
CA PRO A 86 -3.51 36.69 12.54
C PRO A 86 -4.63 36.21 11.60
N ALA A 87 -5.64 37.04 11.31
CA ALA A 87 -6.70 36.71 10.34
C ALA A 87 -6.17 36.54 8.89
N MET A 88 -4.93 36.92 8.61
CA MET A 88 -4.29 36.79 7.29
C MET A 88 -3.56 35.46 7.10
N ILE A 89 -3.46 34.62 8.15
CA ILE A 89 -2.82 33.31 8.07
C ILE A 89 -3.82 32.27 7.57
N LEU A 90 -3.39 31.48 6.59
CA LEU A 90 -4.15 30.33 6.09
C LEU A 90 -3.27 29.09 6.17
N HIS A 91 -3.84 27.97 6.60
CA HIS A 91 -3.17 26.68 6.47
C HIS A 91 -3.19 26.29 4.98
N GLY A 92 -2.04 26.44 4.31
CA GLY A 92 -1.91 26.29 2.86
C GLY A 92 -1.43 24.91 2.42
N GLU A 93 -0.50 24.30 3.16
CA GLU A 93 0.13 23.03 2.80
C GLU A 93 0.30 22.14 4.03
N GLN A 94 0.22 20.82 3.84
CA GLN A 94 0.51 19.85 4.89
C GLN A 94 1.28 18.67 4.30
N SER A 95 2.35 18.26 4.98
CA SER A 95 3.10 17.04 4.72
C SER A 95 3.16 16.20 5.99
N VAL A 96 3.05 14.89 5.82
CA VAL A 96 3.14 13.89 6.88
C VAL A 96 3.98 12.73 6.37
N GLU A 97 5.00 12.37 7.13
CA GLU A 97 5.84 11.19 6.91
C GLU A 97 5.75 10.30 8.16
N ILE A 98 5.37 9.04 7.95
CA ILE A 98 5.19 8.03 8.98
C ILE A 98 6.43 7.12 8.96
N LEU A 99 7.26 7.27 9.99
CA LEU A 99 8.47 6.47 10.18
C LEU A 99 8.11 5.16 10.88
N ARG A 100 7.22 5.23 11.87
CA ARG A 100 6.60 4.08 12.54
C ARG A 100 5.12 4.36 12.81
N PRO A 101 4.24 3.36 12.68
CA PRO A 101 2.86 3.48 13.15
C PRO A 101 2.81 3.83 14.64
N LEU A 102 1.78 4.58 15.03
CA LEU A 102 1.50 4.86 16.43
C LEU A 102 1.06 3.60 17.18
N ASP A 103 1.34 3.55 18.48
CA ASP A 103 0.89 2.48 19.36
C ASP A 103 -0.64 2.55 19.49
N PRO A 104 -1.40 1.52 19.07
CA PRO A 104 -2.85 1.56 19.13
C PRO A 104 -3.39 1.54 20.57
N SER A 105 -2.59 1.16 21.57
CA SER A 105 -3.01 1.20 22.98
C SER A 105 -2.97 2.62 23.60
N GLY A 106 -2.40 3.59 22.89
CA GLY A 106 -2.12 4.93 23.38
C GLY A 106 -0.63 5.18 23.56
N GLY A 107 -0.25 6.44 23.76
CA GLY A 107 1.17 6.77 23.87
C GLY A 107 1.46 8.19 24.33
N LYS A 108 2.71 8.38 24.74
CA LYS A 108 3.33 9.66 25.07
C LYS A 108 4.50 9.89 24.12
N LEU A 109 4.46 11.00 23.39
CA LEU A 109 5.48 11.38 22.41
C LEU A 109 6.11 12.71 22.81
N THR A 110 7.39 12.88 22.49
CA THR A 110 8.07 14.17 22.50
C THR A 110 7.91 14.80 21.13
N GLY A 111 7.31 16.00 21.08
CA GLY A 111 7.18 16.83 19.88
C GLY A 111 8.25 17.91 19.85
N LYS A 112 9.02 17.96 18.77
CA LYS A 112 10.06 18.97 18.50
C LYS A 112 9.65 19.81 17.31
N THR A 113 9.46 21.11 17.49
CA THR A 113 8.93 22.00 16.46
C THR A 113 9.87 23.15 16.13
N LYS A 114 10.05 23.43 14.84
CA LYS A 114 10.94 24.49 14.35
C LYS A 114 10.47 25.05 13.01
N VAL A 115 10.60 26.36 12.83
CA VAL A 115 10.44 27.01 11.52
C VAL A 115 11.64 26.69 10.64
N ILE A 116 11.39 26.06 9.49
CA ILE A 116 12.44 25.56 8.57
C ILE A 116 12.48 26.30 7.23
N SER A 117 11.42 27.03 6.89
CA SER A 117 11.37 27.87 5.70
C SER A 117 10.53 29.12 5.92
N PHE A 118 10.96 30.23 5.32
CA PHE A 118 10.25 31.49 5.31
C PHE A 118 10.44 32.17 3.95
N TYR A 119 9.55 31.86 3.01
CA TYR A 119 9.66 32.27 1.62
C TYR A 119 8.69 33.41 1.28
N ASP A 120 9.19 34.47 0.65
CA ASP A 120 8.34 35.42 -0.06
C ASP A 120 7.83 34.79 -1.36
N LYS A 121 6.52 34.77 -1.57
CA LYS A 121 5.84 34.27 -2.78
C LYS A 121 5.23 35.39 -3.62
N GLY A 122 5.60 36.65 -3.35
CA GLY A 122 5.15 37.86 -4.05
C GLY A 122 3.72 38.30 -3.74
N LYS A 123 2.82 37.37 -3.38
CA LYS A 123 1.45 37.66 -2.90
C LYS A 123 1.29 37.48 -1.39
N GLY A 124 2.35 37.03 -0.71
CA GLY A 124 2.38 36.70 0.70
C GLY A 124 3.57 35.79 1.02
N THR A 125 3.69 35.43 2.29
CA THR A 125 4.76 34.57 2.82
C THR A 125 4.29 33.13 2.93
N LEU A 126 5.11 32.17 2.51
CA LEU A 126 5.00 30.77 2.93
C LEU A 126 5.97 30.51 4.08
N MET A 127 5.44 30.23 5.26
CA MET A 127 6.20 29.77 6.43
C MET A 127 6.00 28.26 6.59
N GLU A 128 7.08 27.48 6.54
CA GLU A 128 7.04 26.04 6.84
C GLU A 128 7.52 25.79 8.27
N THR A 129 6.65 25.19 9.09
CA THR A 129 6.98 24.71 10.43
C THR A 129 7.06 23.19 10.39
N GLN A 130 8.21 22.65 10.77
CA GLN A 130 8.43 21.21 10.91
C GLN A 130 8.14 20.78 12.34
N THR A 131 7.47 19.65 12.52
CA THR A 131 7.34 18.97 13.81
C THR A 131 7.80 17.53 13.70
N GLN A 132 8.72 17.11 14.55
CA GLN A 132 9.15 15.72 14.68
C GLN A 132 8.59 15.13 15.97
N PHE A 133 7.98 13.95 15.87
CA PHE A 133 7.51 13.18 17.01
C PHE A 133 8.39 11.96 17.23
N GLU A 134 8.81 11.75 18.46
CA GLU A 134 9.63 10.60 18.89
C GLU A 134 9.12 10.03 20.22
N ASP A 135 9.37 8.74 20.44
CA ASP A 135 9.19 8.04 21.72
C ASP A 135 10.55 7.48 22.20
N ALA A 136 10.56 6.67 23.26
CA ALA A 136 11.78 6.04 23.78
C ALA A 136 12.51 5.12 22.77
N ASN A 137 11.81 4.64 21.73
CA ASN A 137 12.34 3.81 20.66
C ASN A 137 12.74 4.62 19.41
N GLY A 138 12.68 5.96 19.47
CA GLY A 138 13.15 6.86 18.43
C GLY A 138 12.03 7.55 17.64
N PRO A 139 12.30 8.03 16.41
CA PRO A 139 11.34 8.79 15.61
C PRO A 139 10.10 7.98 15.19
N VAL A 140 8.94 8.64 15.19
CA VAL A 140 7.62 8.08 14.86
C VAL A 140 7.03 8.75 13.62
N ALA A 141 6.95 10.08 13.63
CA ALA A 141 6.37 10.84 12.53
C ALA A 141 7.08 12.18 12.35
N LYS A 142 7.07 12.67 11.11
CA LYS A 142 7.57 14.00 10.75
C LYS A 142 6.49 14.74 9.98
N LEU A 143 6.14 15.93 10.47
CA LEU A 143 5.15 16.81 9.89
C LEU A 143 5.84 18.06 9.35
N ILE A 144 5.31 18.60 8.26
CA ILE A 144 5.63 19.96 7.79
C ILE A 144 4.31 20.64 7.46
N SER A 145 3.97 21.68 8.22
CA SER A 145 2.81 22.54 7.96
C SER A 145 3.28 23.82 7.27
N GLY A 146 2.66 24.15 6.15
CA GLY A 146 2.88 25.38 5.40
C GLY A 146 1.77 26.38 5.66
N SER A 147 2.09 27.44 6.40
CA SER A 147 1.19 28.58 6.62
C SER A 147 1.44 29.65 5.56
N PHE A 148 0.37 30.14 4.93
CA PHE A 148 0.43 31.24 3.98
C PHE A 148 -0.07 32.53 4.63
N ILE A 149 0.82 33.51 4.80
CA ILE A 149 0.52 34.81 5.42
C ILE A 149 0.35 35.83 4.29
N ARG A 150 -0.90 36.22 4.03
CA ARG A 150 -1.22 37.12 2.92
C ARG A 150 -0.67 38.53 3.15
N GLY A 151 -0.13 39.14 2.10
CA GLY A 151 0.35 40.53 2.11
C GLY A 151 1.72 40.77 2.76
N LEU A 152 2.28 39.78 3.47
CA LEU A 152 3.65 39.86 3.97
C LEU A 152 4.63 39.52 2.83
N THR A 153 5.32 40.53 2.31
CA THR A 153 6.21 40.44 1.15
C THR A 153 7.32 41.50 1.23
N GLY A 154 8.23 41.53 0.26
CA GLY A 154 9.26 42.55 0.12
C GLY A 154 10.55 42.23 0.87
N TYR A 155 10.90 40.95 1.01
CA TYR A 155 12.12 40.49 1.67
C TYR A 155 12.72 39.27 0.97
N GLU A 156 14.00 38.98 1.23
CA GLU A 156 14.68 37.81 0.68
C GLU A 156 14.28 36.54 1.46
N GLY A 157 13.57 35.62 0.80
CA GLY A 157 13.12 34.37 1.42
C GLY A 157 14.20 33.30 1.47
N LYS A 158 14.30 32.59 2.61
CA LYS A 158 15.24 31.48 2.82
C LYS A 158 14.53 30.27 3.41
N GLY A 159 15.10 29.08 3.26
CA GLY A 159 14.52 27.86 3.81
C GLY A 159 15.13 26.59 3.23
N ARG A 160 14.53 25.44 3.56
CA ARG A 160 14.94 24.16 2.99
C ARG A 160 14.66 24.10 1.48
N LYS A 161 15.42 23.27 0.76
CA LYS A 161 15.10 22.95 -0.63
C LYS A 161 13.70 22.32 -0.72
N LEU A 162 12.76 23.04 -1.33
CA LEU A 162 11.39 22.57 -1.51
C LEU A 162 11.35 21.38 -2.47
N PRO A 163 10.49 20.36 -2.23
CA PRO A 163 10.27 19.30 -3.17
C PRO A 163 9.66 19.84 -4.48
N ALA A 164 9.82 19.09 -5.57
CA ALA A 164 9.20 19.46 -6.84
C ALA A 164 7.67 19.58 -6.69
N ARG A 165 7.10 20.59 -7.36
CA ARG A 165 5.66 20.77 -7.44
C ARG A 165 5.05 19.53 -8.10
N VAL A 166 4.08 18.93 -7.43
CA VAL A 166 3.32 17.81 -8.00
C VAL A 166 2.50 18.33 -9.18
N GLN A 167 2.64 17.67 -10.33
CA GLN A 167 1.81 17.92 -11.50
C GLN A 167 0.78 16.80 -11.58
N ILE A 168 -0.49 17.16 -11.41
CA ILE A 168 -1.58 16.18 -11.55
C ILE A 168 -1.71 15.79 -13.02
N PRO A 169 -1.76 14.49 -13.35
CA PRO A 169 -1.89 14.04 -14.73
C PRO A 169 -3.17 14.54 -15.40
N LYS A 170 -3.09 14.89 -16.69
CA LYS A 170 -4.26 15.29 -17.49
C LYS A 170 -5.14 14.11 -17.93
N ARG A 171 -4.63 12.88 -17.83
CA ARG A 171 -5.40 11.65 -18.09
C ARG A 171 -6.49 11.46 -17.06
N GLN A 172 -7.47 10.61 -17.35
CA GLN A 172 -8.50 10.26 -16.36
C GLN A 172 -7.85 9.61 -15.12
N PRO A 173 -8.36 9.92 -13.90
CA PRO A 173 -8.02 9.18 -12.69
C PRO A 173 -8.21 7.67 -12.87
N ASP A 174 -7.29 6.90 -12.31
CA ASP A 174 -7.34 5.44 -12.32
C ASP A 174 -8.40 4.92 -11.34
N PHE A 175 -8.57 5.63 -10.22
CA PHE A 175 -9.53 5.29 -9.17
C PHE A 175 -10.23 6.53 -8.64
N TYR A 176 -11.45 6.32 -8.15
CA TYR A 176 -12.27 7.31 -7.47
C TYR A 176 -12.83 6.72 -6.20
N ASP A 177 -12.95 7.55 -5.15
CA ASP A 177 -13.76 7.24 -3.98
C ASP A 177 -14.54 8.50 -3.60
N GLU A 178 -15.72 8.33 -3.01
CA GLU A 178 -16.59 9.44 -2.64
C GLU A 178 -17.06 9.29 -1.20
N PHE A 179 -17.03 10.39 -0.46
CA PHE A 179 -17.52 10.43 0.90
C PHE A 179 -18.44 11.64 1.10
N LYS A 180 -19.70 11.37 1.44
CA LYS A 180 -20.65 12.40 1.85
C LYS A 180 -20.34 12.81 3.28
N THR A 181 -19.80 14.02 3.47
CA THR A 181 -19.57 14.53 4.82
C THR A 181 -20.89 14.81 5.53
N SER A 182 -20.92 14.68 6.84
CA SER A 182 -22.06 15.12 7.64
C SER A 182 -22.15 16.66 7.65
N PRO A 183 -23.35 17.27 7.68
CA PRO A 183 -23.51 18.69 8.00
C PRO A 183 -22.86 19.09 9.34
N HIS A 184 -22.67 18.12 10.24
CA HIS A 184 -22.04 18.31 11.54
C HIS A 184 -20.60 17.78 11.60
N GLN A 185 -19.97 17.45 10.46
CA GLN A 185 -18.63 16.83 10.42
C GLN A 185 -17.58 17.63 11.20
N ALA A 186 -17.59 18.97 11.05
CA ALA A 186 -16.65 19.86 11.74
C ALA A 186 -16.86 19.87 13.26
N GLN A 187 -18.09 19.64 13.74
CA GLN A 187 -18.40 19.58 15.18
C GLN A 187 -17.79 18.33 15.83
N VAL A 188 -17.67 17.23 15.09
CA VAL A 188 -17.01 16.01 15.55
C VAL A 188 -15.50 16.11 15.38
N TYR A 189 -15.01 16.51 14.20
CA TYR A 189 -13.57 16.56 13.91
C TYR A 189 -12.80 17.50 14.83
N ARG A 190 -13.38 18.65 15.22
CA ARG A 190 -12.73 19.61 16.15
C ARG A 190 -12.41 19.00 17.51
N LEU A 191 -13.11 17.94 17.92
CA LEU A 191 -12.85 17.24 19.19
C LEU A 191 -11.48 16.56 19.22
N SER A 192 -10.81 16.41 18.06
CA SER A 192 -9.44 15.92 17.96
C SER A 192 -8.37 17.00 18.22
N GLY A 193 -8.74 18.26 18.48
CA GLY A 193 -7.80 19.28 18.98
C GLY A 193 -7.91 20.66 18.33
N ASP A 194 -8.44 20.78 17.11
CA ASP A 194 -8.57 22.08 16.44
C ASP A 194 -9.95 22.71 16.70
N TYR A 195 -10.02 23.48 17.79
CA TYR A 195 -11.23 24.15 18.26
C TYR A 195 -11.48 25.52 17.62
N ASN A 196 -10.76 25.91 16.56
CA ASN A 196 -10.93 27.20 15.89
C ASN A 196 -12.41 27.50 15.56
N SER A 197 -12.90 28.65 16.01
CA SER A 197 -14.30 29.06 15.88
C SER A 197 -14.74 29.19 14.42
N LEU A 198 -13.82 29.40 13.48
CA LEU A 198 -14.07 29.42 12.04
C LEU A 198 -14.84 28.18 11.53
N HIS A 199 -14.70 27.05 12.22
CA HIS A 199 -15.28 25.77 11.82
C HIS A 199 -16.63 25.45 12.48
N ILE A 200 -17.16 26.34 13.34
CA ILE A 200 -18.40 26.08 14.07
C ILE A 200 -19.30 27.30 14.24
N ASP A 201 -18.74 28.50 14.40
CA ASP A 201 -19.48 29.73 14.65
C ASP A 201 -19.82 30.45 13.33
N PRO A 202 -21.11 30.57 12.96
CA PRO A 202 -21.52 31.23 11.74
C PRO A 202 -21.14 32.71 11.68
N GLU A 203 -21.14 33.43 12.81
CA GLU A 203 -20.85 34.86 12.83
C GLU A 203 -19.36 35.11 12.61
N ILE A 204 -18.49 34.27 13.19
CA ILE A 204 -17.06 34.29 12.88
C ILE A 204 -16.80 33.94 11.42
N ALA A 205 -17.41 32.89 10.88
CA ALA A 205 -17.23 32.49 9.49
C ALA A 205 -17.65 33.60 8.50
N LYS A 206 -18.79 34.25 8.76
CA LYS A 206 -19.26 35.42 8.00
C LYS A 206 -18.30 36.60 8.10
N SER A 207 -17.77 36.88 9.29
CA SER A 207 -16.85 38.01 9.52
C SER A 207 -15.58 37.97 8.66
N VAL A 208 -15.14 36.76 8.27
CA VAL A 208 -13.97 36.55 7.40
C VAL A 208 -14.33 36.21 5.95
N GLY A 209 -15.61 36.35 5.57
CA GLY A 209 -16.09 36.27 4.19
C GLY A 209 -16.60 34.90 3.72
N PHE A 210 -16.80 33.93 4.61
CA PHE A 210 -17.46 32.66 4.27
C PHE A 210 -18.97 32.73 4.48
N LYS A 211 -19.73 32.00 3.66
CA LYS A 211 -21.21 31.97 3.76
C LYS A 211 -21.70 31.23 5.01
N GLN A 212 -20.91 30.29 5.50
CA GLN A 212 -21.15 29.43 6.65
C GLN A 212 -19.82 28.87 7.15
N PRO A 213 -19.76 28.23 8.34
CA PRO A 213 -18.55 27.56 8.80
C PRO A 213 -18.01 26.56 7.79
N ILE A 214 -16.68 26.57 7.61
CA ILE A 214 -15.99 25.66 6.68
C ILE A 214 -15.50 24.42 7.41
N LEU A 215 -15.41 23.30 6.71
CA LEU A 215 -14.78 22.09 7.22
C LEU A 215 -13.26 22.31 7.32
N HIS A 216 -12.63 21.74 8.35
CA HIS A 216 -11.18 21.78 8.50
C HIS A 216 -10.47 21.20 7.26
N GLY A 217 -9.42 21.87 6.78
CA GLY A 217 -8.60 21.36 5.68
C GLY A 217 -8.01 19.98 6.02
N LEU A 218 -7.52 19.82 7.25
CA LEU A 218 -6.99 18.54 7.75
C LEU A 218 -8.07 17.43 7.84
N CYS A 219 -9.35 17.76 8.04
CA CYS A 219 -10.44 16.79 7.92
C CYS A 219 -10.63 16.34 6.47
N SER A 220 -10.59 17.28 5.51
CA SER A 220 -10.67 16.96 4.08
C SER A 220 -9.47 16.10 3.63
N MET A 221 -8.27 16.38 4.17
CA MET A 221 -7.09 15.54 3.99
C MET A 221 -7.28 14.15 4.59
N GLY A 222 -7.93 14.03 5.76
CA GLY A 222 -8.30 12.76 6.37
C GLY A 222 -9.22 11.92 5.48
N VAL A 223 -10.26 12.54 4.91
CA VAL A 223 -11.17 11.89 3.96
C VAL A 223 -10.43 11.36 2.74
N ALA A 224 -9.56 12.17 2.13
CA ALA A 224 -8.74 11.71 1.00
C ALA A 224 -7.76 10.59 1.39
N SER A 225 -7.18 10.68 2.59
CA SER A 225 -6.26 9.67 3.13
C SER A 225 -6.94 8.31 3.34
N ARG A 226 -8.23 8.30 3.71
CA ARG A 226 -9.01 7.07 3.88
C ARG A 226 -9.19 6.35 2.55
N ALA A 227 -9.54 7.08 1.49
CA ALA A 227 -9.65 6.54 0.14
C ALA A 227 -8.33 5.92 -0.32
N LEU A 228 -7.21 6.64 -0.12
CA LEU A 228 -5.87 6.16 -0.45
C LEU A 228 -5.49 4.90 0.35
N TYR A 229 -5.74 4.91 1.66
CA TYR A 229 -5.47 3.76 2.52
C TYR A 229 -6.26 2.52 2.08
N LYS A 230 -7.58 2.67 1.91
CA LYS A 230 -8.48 1.61 1.47
C LYS A 230 -8.06 1.03 0.13
N GLN A 231 -7.66 1.88 -0.82
CA GLN A 231 -7.31 1.46 -2.18
C GLN A 231 -5.93 0.79 -2.27
N PHE A 232 -4.92 1.30 -1.54
CA PHE A 232 -3.52 0.93 -1.81
C PHE A 232 -2.80 0.20 -0.65
N CYS A 233 -3.28 0.32 0.58
CA CYS A 233 -2.61 -0.25 1.76
C CYS A 233 -3.13 -1.64 2.17
N GLY A 234 -4.25 -2.12 1.60
CA GLY A 234 -4.73 -3.48 1.84
C GLY A 234 -5.00 -3.83 3.32
N GLY A 235 -5.43 -2.84 4.12
CA GLY A 235 -5.70 -3.02 5.54
C GLY A 235 -4.46 -3.06 6.44
N ASP A 236 -3.28 -2.66 5.94
CA ASP A 236 -2.05 -2.57 6.74
C ASP A 236 -1.58 -1.11 6.87
N VAL A 237 -1.68 -0.55 8.09
CA VAL A 237 -1.22 0.82 8.41
C VAL A 237 0.28 1.01 8.25
N ALA A 238 1.08 -0.05 8.37
CA ALA A 238 2.53 0.03 8.20
C ALA A 238 2.92 0.34 6.74
N ARG A 239 2.02 0.13 5.79
CA ARG A 239 2.21 0.47 4.38
C ARG A 239 2.01 1.95 4.08
N PHE A 240 1.31 2.71 4.92
CA PHE A 240 1.16 4.14 4.74
C PHE A 240 2.49 4.84 5.08
N LYS A 241 3.20 5.43 4.11
CA LYS A 241 4.54 6.02 4.33
C LYS A 241 4.54 7.53 4.38
N SER A 242 3.98 8.19 3.38
CA SER A 242 3.89 9.65 3.42
C SER A 242 2.74 10.18 2.58
N ILE A 243 2.27 11.35 2.95
CA ILE A 243 1.27 12.10 2.23
C ILE A 243 1.61 13.59 2.30
N ARG A 244 1.49 14.29 1.18
CA ARG A 244 1.59 15.75 1.14
C ARG A 244 0.52 16.36 0.26
N VAL A 245 0.03 17.53 0.64
CA VAL A 245 -1.09 18.22 0.00
C VAL A 245 -0.92 19.72 0.04
N ARG A 246 -1.65 20.39 -0.87
CA ARG A 246 -1.96 21.82 -0.79
C ARG A 246 -3.46 22.02 -0.70
N PHE A 247 -3.91 22.81 0.28
CA PHE A 247 -5.29 23.25 0.38
C PHE A 247 -5.53 24.40 -0.60
N SER A 248 -6.55 24.26 -1.44
CA SER A 248 -6.78 25.17 -2.57
C SER A 248 -8.07 25.97 -2.45
N SER A 249 -9.12 25.35 -1.91
CA SER A 249 -10.44 25.97 -1.73
C SER A 249 -11.14 25.40 -0.50
N PRO A 250 -12.11 26.12 0.10
CA PRO A 250 -12.86 25.60 1.24
C PRO A 250 -13.83 24.48 0.85
N CYS A 251 -14.03 23.55 1.78
CA CYS A 251 -15.11 22.57 1.80
C CYS A 251 -16.12 22.98 2.86
N PHE A 252 -17.41 22.81 2.59
CA PHE A 252 -18.46 23.03 3.59
C PHE A 252 -18.92 21.70 4.18
N PRO A 253 -19.16 21.60 5.51
CA PRO A 253 -19.76 20.40 6.09
C PRO A 253 -21.08 20.07 5.43
N GLY A 254 -21.29 18.80 5.11
CA GLY A 254 -22.45 18.33 4.34
C GLY A 254 -22.16 18.15 2.86
N GLU A 255 -21.06 18.65 2.31
CA GLU A 255 -20.68 18.43 0.90
C GLU A 255 -20.08 17.03 0.68
N THR A 256 -20.08 16.57 -0.58
CA THR A 256 -19.48 15.29 -0.98
C THR A 256 -18.05 15.51 -1.45
N ILE A 257 -17.10 14.89 -0.76
CA ILE A 257 -15.68 14.91 -1.15
C ILE A 257 -15.42 13.71 -2.05
N GLN A 258 -15.11 13.96 -3.31
CA GLN A 258 -14.63 12.97 -4.28
C GLN A 258 -13.09 12.98 -4.31
N THR A 259 -12.47 11.87 -3.97
CA THR A 259 -11.02 11.67 -4.06
C THR A 259 -10.68 11.00 -5.38
N ARG A 260 -9.85 11.66 -6.19
CA ARG A 260 -9.38 11.21 -7.50
C ARG A 260 -7.94 10.76 -7.38
N MET A 261 -7.60 9.57 -7.88
CA MET A 261 -6.30 8.93 -7.65
C MET A 261 -5.68 8.46 -8.96
N TRP A 262 -4.41 8.78 -9.16
CA TRP A 262 -3.60 8.43 -10.33
C TRP A 262 -2.36 7.65 -9.88
N GLN A 263 -2.27 6.38 -10.27
CA GLN A 263 -1.10 5.55 -10.03
C GLN A 263 0.03 5.94 -10.99
N GLU A 264 1.12 6.50 -10.49
CA GLU A 264 2.27 6.90 -11.33
C GLU A 264 3.41 5.87 -11.29
N ARG A 265 3.61 5.21 -10.14
CA ARG A 265 4.62 4.16 -9.93
C ARG A 265 4.08 3.15 -8.94
N ASN A 266 4.70 1.98 -8.82
CA ASN A 266 4.21 0.91 -7.92
C ASN A 266 4.04 1.34 -6.45
N ASP A 267 4.74 2.38 -5.98
CA ASP A 267 4.74 2.87 -4.60
C ASP A 267 4.22 4.31 -4.45
N LYS A 268 3.74 4.94 -5.54
CA LYS A 268 3.37 6.36 -5.56
C LYS A 268 2.08 6.64 -6.30
N VAL A 269 1.19 7.36 -5.63
CA VAL A 269 -0.10 7.82 -6.13
C VAL A 269 -0.16 9.34 -6.07
N LEU A 270 -0.58 9.97 -7.16
CA LEU A 270 -0.96 11.38 -7.17
C LEU A 270 -2.47 11.48 -6.96
N PHE A 271 -2.94 12.51 -6.26
CA PHE A 271 -4.37 12.62 -5.98
C PHE A 271 -4.85 14.07 -5.86
N GLN A 272 -6.16 14.22 -6.00
CA GLN A 272 -6.90 15.45 -5.71
C GLN A 272 -8.17 15.11 -4.93
N ALA A 273 -8.63 16.01 -4.09
CA ALA A 273 -9.98 15.96 -3.51
C ALA A 273 -10.82 17.12 -4.04
N VAL A 274 -12.03 16.81 -4.47
CA VAL A 274 -12.94 17.72 -5.17
C VAL A 274 -14.30 17.67 -4.50
N VAL A 275 -14.92 18.83 -4.28
CA VAL A 275 -16.31 18.90 -3.88
C VAL A 275 -17.18 18.58 -5.09
N LYS A 276 -17.90 17.46 -5.06
CA LYS A 276 -18.66 16.93 -6.18
C LYS A 276 -19.74 17.90 -6.64
N GLU A 277 -20.47 18.50 -5.71
CA GLU A 277 -21.59 19.40 -5.98
C GLU A 277 -21.17 20.68 -6.72
N ARG A 278 -19.95 21.16 -6.48
CA ARG A 278 -19.44 22.42 -7.04
C ARG A 278 -18.36 22.22 -8.12
N GLY A 279 -17.83 21.02 -8.27
CA GLY A 279 -16.68 20.74 -9.14
C GLY A 279 -15.40 21.45 -8.72
N VAL A 280 -15.30 21.88 -7.45
CA VAL A 280 -14.18 22.69 -6.95
C VAL A 280 -13.14 21.80 -6.30
N VAL A 281 -11.88 21.91 -6.74
CA VAL A 281 -10.74 21.26 -6.08
C VAL A 281 -10.51 21.93 -4.72
N ILE A 282 -10.49 21.12 -3.66
CA ILE A 282 -10.25 21.56 -2.28
C ILE A 282 -8.88 21.11 -1.77
N VAL A 283 -8.41 19.94 -2.22
CA VAL A 283 -7.07 19.41 -1.98
C VAL A 283 -6.41 19.16 -3.32
N ASP A 284 -5.28 19.83 -3.57
CA ASP A 284 -4.58 19.81 -4.85
C ASP A 284 -3.12 19.41 -4.68
N GLY A 285 -2.50 18.97 -5.79
CA GLY A 285 -1.10 18.54 -5.82
C GLY A 285 -0.79 17.44 -4.81
N GLY A 286 -1.75 16.57 -4.53
CA GLY A 286 -1.61 15.49 -3.57
C GLY A 286 -0.61 14.46 -4.07
N GLU A 287 0.32 14.07 -3.21
CA GLU A 287 1.23 12.94 -3.44
C GLU A 287 1.19 12.02 -2.23
N PHE A 288 0.97 10.74 -2.49
CA PHE A 288 0.89 9.68 -1.50
C PHE A 288 1.90 8.59 -1.85
N VAL A 289 2.71 8.20 -0.86
CA VAL A 289 3.69 7.12 -0.97
C VAL A 289 3.31 6.01 -0.01
N TYR A 290 3.32 4.79 -0.51
CA TYR A 290 3.00 3.59 0.26
C TYR A 290 4.01 2.48 0.00
N ALA A 291 4.22 1.60 0.98
CA ALA A 291 5.05 0.43 0.78
C ALA A 291 4.37 -0.53 -0.21
N THR A 292 5.08 -0.88 -1.28
CA THR A 292 4.69 -1.97 -2.16
C THR A 292 4.78 -3.29 -1.42
N ASP A 293 3.81 -4.16 -1.66
CA ASP A 293 3.87 -5.54 -1.22
C ASP A 293 5.15 -6.21 -1.77
N ALA A 294 6.00 -6.76 -0.90
CA ALA A 294 7.21 -7.46 -1.35
C ALA A 294 6.86 -8.61 -2.31
N SER A 295 5.67 -9.20 -2.14
CA SER A 295 5.16 -10.27 -2.99
C SER A 295 4.97 -9.88 -4.46
N SER A 296 4.63 -8.62 -4.77
CA SER A 296 4.41 -8.18 -6.16
C SER A 296 5.73 -7.97 -6.92
N ARG A 297 6.77 -7.47 -6.24
CA ARG A 297 8.13 -7.36 -6.80
C ARG A 297 8.71 -8.75 -7.08
N LEU A 298 8.53 -9.68 -6.14
CA LEU A 298 8.98 -11.06 -6.30
C LEU A 298 8.23 -11.78 -7.44
N GLN A 299 6.90 -11.61 -7.57
CA GLN A 299 6.14 -12.20 -8.69
C GLN A 299 6.57 -11.71 -10.07
N GLY A 300 6.90 -10.42 -10.22
CA GLY A 300 7.43 -9.86 -11.48
C GLY A 300 8.80 -10.43 -11.83
N VAL A 301 9.69 -10.53 -10.84
CA VAL A 301 11.03 -11.14 -11.00
C VAL A 301 10.92 -12.64 -11.32
N TYR A 302 10.00 -13.37 -10.67
CA TYR A 302 9.77 -14.79 -10.95
C TYR A 302 9.31 -15.03 -12.38
N LYS A 303 8.33 -14.25 -12.85
CA LYS A 303 7.85 -14.35 -14.23
C LYS A 303 8.97 -14.02 -15.22
N ALA A 304 9.74 -12.96 -14.97
CA ALA A 304 10.88 -12.60 -15.81
C ALA A 304 11.91 -13.74 -15.90
N ILE A 305 12.30 -14.35 -14.77
CA ILE A 305 13.24 -15.49 -14.76
C ILE A 305 12.67 -16.68 -15.55
N ILE A 306 11.40 -17.06 -15.33
CA ILE A 306 10.75 -18.17 -16.06
C ILE A 306 10.80 -17.91 -17.57
N PHE A 307 10.42 -16.70 -18.01
CA PHE A 307 10.37 -16.36 -19.43
C PHE A 307 11.78 -16.27 -20.04
N THR A 308 12.74 -15.63 -19.38
CA THR A 308 14.13 -15.52 -19.87
C THR A 308 14.78 -16.91 -19.92
N THR A 309 14.70 -17.70 -18.86
CA THR A 309 15.27 -19.06 -18.84
C THR A 309 14.59 -19.96 -19.88
N SER A 310 13.27 -19.93 -20.01
CA SER A 310 12.56 -20.70 -21.04
C SER A 310 12.93 -20.26 -22.47
N SER A 311 13.09 -18.95 -22.70
CA SER A 311 13.48 -18.38 -23.99
C SER A 311 14.91 -18.77 -24.37
N THR A 312 15.88 -18.63 -23.47
CA THR A 312 17.28 -19.00 -23.71
C THR A 312 17.42 -20.51 -23.94
N LEU A 313 16.71 -21.34 -23.18
CA LEU A 313 16.72 -22.79 -23.41
C LEU A 313 16.13 -23.17 -24.77
N ARG A 314 15.01 -22.53 -25.16
CA ARG A 314 14.31 -22.81 -26.42
C ARG A 314 15.11 -22.35 -27.64
N ASN A 315 15.72 -21.17 -27.58
CA ASN A 315 16.31 -20.53 -28.75
C ASN A 315 17.82 -20.78 -28.87
N ASP A 316 18.53 -20.82 -27.75
CA ASP A 316 19.99 -20.78 -27.76
C ASP A 316 20.63 -22.13 -27.36
N VAL A 317 19.96 -22.93 -26.52
CA VAL A 317 20.56 -24.16 -25.97
C VAL A 317 20.07 -25.43 -26.66
N LEU A 318 18.77 -25.72 -26.61
CA LEU A 318 18.21 -26.98 -27.11
C LEU A 318 18.50 -27.24 -28.61
N PRO A 319 18.48 -26.25 -29.52
CA PRO A 319 18.81 -26.46 -30.93
C PRO A 319 20.27 -26.87 -31.19
N HIS A 320 21.19 -26.56 -30.26
CA HIS A 320 22.63 -26.78 -30.40
C HIS A 320 23.10 -28.12 -29.80
N ILE A 321 22.22 -28.90 -29.18
CA ILE A 321 22.53 -30.22 -28.63
C ILE A 321 22.26 -31.29 -29.71
N SER A 322 23.33 -31.70 -30.40
CA SER A 322 23.30 -32.69 -31.49
C SER A 322 22.64 -34.03 -31.12
N LEU A 323 22.71 -34.44 -29.85
CA LEU A 323 22.13 -35.68 -29.34
C LEU A 323 20.60 -35.67 -29.24
N LEU A 324 19.98 -34.48 -29.19
CA LEU A 324 18.53 -34.31 -29.04
C LEU A 324 17.81 -34.04 -30.37
N GLN A 325 18.53 -33.68 -31.43
CA GLN A 325 17.98 -33.36 -32.76
C GLN A 325 16.99 -34.39 -33.33
N PRO A 326 17.16 -35.71 -33.14
CA PRO A 326 16.20 -36.71 -33.64
C PRO A 326 14.83 -36.69 -32.93
N VAL A 327 14.74 -36.08 -31.75
CA VAL A 327 13.56 -36.13 -30.85
C VAL A 327 12.95 -34.72 -30.63
N LEU A 328 13.64 -33.66 -31.07
CA LEU A 328 13.25 -32.26 -30.91
C LEU A 328 12.11 -31.87 -31.87
N THR A 329 10.88 -32.29 -31.56
CA THR A 329 9.69 -31.63 -32.09
C THR A 329 9.45 -30.29 -31.36
N PRO A 330 8.77 -29.29 -31.97
CA PRO A 330 8.49 -28.00 -31.32
C PRO A 330 7.81 -28.13 -29.94
N THR A 331 6.98 -29.16 -29.78
CA THR A 331 6.33 -29.52 -28.53
C THR A 331 7.33 -30.06 -27.51
N VAL A 332 8.23 -30.97 -27.89
CA VAL A 332 9.26 -31.53 -26.99
C VAL A 332 10.24 -30.45 -26.53
N VAL A 333 10.62 -29.52 -27.40
CA VAL A 333 11.45 -28.35 -27.05
C VAL A 333 10.73 -27.48 -26.00
N SER A 334 9.45 -27.15 -26.23
CA SER A 334 8.68 -26.30 -25.33
C SER A 334 8.45 -26.95 -23.96
N LEU A 335 8.20 -28.25 -23.93
CA LEU A 335 8.02 -29.04 -22.72
C LEU A 335 9.31 -29.14 -21.89
N THR A 336 10.44 -29.43 -22.53
CA THR A 336 11.74 -29.57 -21.85
C THR A 336 12.27 -28.22 -21.35
N ALA A 337 12.20 -27.17 -22.17
CA ALA A 337 12.56 -25.81 -21.75
C ALA A 337 11.67 -25.30 -20.61
N GLY A 338 10.36 -25.58 -20.67
CA GLY A 338 9.40 -25.25 -19.61
C GLY A 338 9.67 -25.98 -18.30
N ALA A 339 9.99 -27.28 -18.35
CA ALA A 339 10.31 -28.09 -17.18
C ALA A 339 11.61 -27.64 -16.49
N ILE A 340 12.66 -27.36 -17.27
CA ILE A 340 13.94 -26.88 -16.72
C ILE A 340 13.78 -25.48 -16.11
N ALA A 341 13.08 -24.56 -16.80
CA ALA A 341 12.78 -23.24 -16.27
C ALA A 341 11.92 -23.31 -14.98
N GLY A 342 10.92 -24.20 -14.96
CA GLY A 342 10.11 -24.48 -13.77
C GLY A 342 10.94 -25.03 -12.60
N GLY A 343 11.89 -25.92 -12.86
CA GLY A 343 12.80 -26.46 -11.84
C GLY A 343 13.74 -25.41 -11.24
N VAL A 344 14.35 -24.55 -12.06
CA VAL A 344 15.19 -23.43 -11.59
C VAL A 344 14.36 -22.44 -10.77
N ASN A 345 13.15 -22.11 -11.23
CA ASN A 345 12.21 -21.28 -10.49
C ASN A 345 11.86 -21.90 -9.13
N ALA A 346 11.49 -23.18 -9.11
CA ALA A 346 11.18 -23.91 -7.87
C ALA A 346 12.32 -23.85 -6.86
N PHE A 347 13.59 -23.94 -7.30
CA PHE A 347 14.75 -23.81 -6.42
C PHE A 347 14.88 -22.41 -5.79
N LEU A 348 14.70 -21.36 -6.58
CA LEU A 348 14.79 -19.97 -6.08
C LEU A 348 13.60 -19.59 -5.17
N VAL A 349 12.43 -20.14 -5.46
CA VAL A 349 11.17 -19.78 -4.79
C VAL A 349 10.93 -20.60 -3.52
N ALA A 350 11.43 -21.83 -3.43
CA ALA A 350 11.18 -22.74 -2.31
C ALA A 350 11.40 -22.11 -0.92
N PRO A 351 12.47 -21.34 -0.65
CA PRO A 351 12.67 -20.67 0.63
C PRO A 351 11.55 -19.68 1.01
N VAL A 352 11.06 -18.91 0.03
CA VAL A 352 10.02 -17.90 0.25
C VAL A 352 8.66 -18.55 0.46
N GLU A 353 8.35 -19.58 -0.33
CA GLU A 353 7.11 -20.35 -0.18
C GLU A 353 7.06 -21.09 1.15
N LEU A 354 8.18 -21.64 1.62
CA LEU A 354 8.25 -22.29 2.92
C LEU A 354 7.90 -21.31 4.05
N VAL A 355 8.51 -20.12 4.05
CA VAL A 355 8.22 -19.08 5.05
C VAL A 355 6.76 -18.65 4.98
N ARG A 356 6.24 -18.41 3.78
CA ARG A 356 4.84 -18.06 3.58
C ARG A 356 3.90 -19.13 4.13
N ASN A 357 4.11 -20.40 3.78
CA ASN A 357 3.25 -21.50 4.21
C ASN A 357 3.25 -21.66 5.73
N ARG A 358 4.40 -21.54 6.39
CA ARG A 358 4.48 -21.61 7.85
C ARG A 358 3.79 -20.44 8.55
N LEU A 359 3.92 -19.23 8.01
CA LEU A 359 3.20 -18.07 8.54
C LEU A 359 1.68 -18.17 8.33
N GLN A 360 1.26 -18.71 7.18
CA GLN A 360 -0.16 -18.92 6.87
C GLN A 360 -0.80 -19.96 7.79
N VAL A 361 -0.15 -21.10 8.01
CA VAL A 361 -0.66 -22.16 8.91
C VAL A 361 -0.75 -21.67 10.37
N GLN A 362 0.18 -20.83 10.80
CA GLN A 362 0.14 -20.23 12.13
C GLN A 362 -1.00 -19.21 12.31
N TYR A 363 -1.55 -18.65 11.23
CA TYR A 363 -2.61 -17.65 11.34
C TYR A 363 -3.87 -18.21 12.00
N ASP A 364 -4.12 -19.51 11.85
CA ASP A 364 -5.20 -20.26 12.49
C ASP A 364 -4.91 -20.60 13.98
N SER A 365 -3.71 -20.31 14.48
CA SER A 365 -3.32 -20.55 15.89
C SER A 365 -3.63 -19.34 16.77
N GLN A 366 -4.08 -19.60 18.01
CA GLN A 366 -4.31 -18.57 19.02
C GLN A 366 -3.06 -17.69 19.25
N PRO A 367 -3.20 -16.38 19.51
CA PRO A 367 -2.07 -15.44 19.59
C PRO A 367 -0.92 -15.89 20.50
N GLU A 368 -1.23 -16.54 21.62
CA GLU A 368 -0.25 -17.00 22.61
C GLU A 368 0.58 -18.23 22.15
N THR A 369 0.07 -19.00 21.19
CA THR A 369 0.72 -20.23 20.68
C THR A 369 1.49 -19.99 19.37
N ARG A 370 1.51 -18.75 18.89
CA ARG A 370 2.18 -18.34 17.65
C ARG A 370 3.70 -18.48 17.75
N LYS A 371 4.26 -19.38 16.95
CA LYS A 371 5.70 -19.70 16.92
C LYS A 371 6.58 -18.60 16.32
N TYR A 372 6.06 -17.84 15.34
CA TYR A 372 6.80 -16.89 14.52
C TYR A 372 6.22 -15.47 14.66
N ARG A 373 7.08 -14.49 14.96
CA ARG A 373 6.72 -13.06 15.08
C ARG A 373 6.62 -12.33 13.74
N GLY A 374 7.01 -12.98 12.65
CA GLY A 374 7.06 -12.42 11.30
C GLY A 374 8.01 -13.21 10.39
N ALA A 375 8.13 -12.80 9.12
CA ALA A 375 8.93 -13.52 8.12
C ALA A 375 10.42 -13.62 8.49
N TYR A 376 11.02 -12.53 8.98
CA TYR A 376 12.43 -12.55 9.41
C TYR A 376 12.67 -13.49 10.61
N HIS A 377 11.76 -13.47 11.59
CA HIS A 377 11.82 -14.39 12.72
C HIS A 377 11.62 -15.84 12.28
N CYS A 378 10.74 -16.09 11.31
CA CYS A 378 10.56 -17.41 10.74
C CYS A 378 11.84 -17.93 10.07
N VAL A 379 12.49 -17.14 9.21
CA VAL A 379 13.75 -17.52 8.55
C VAL A 379 14.83 -17.84 9.59
N THR A 380 15.07 -16.94 10.54
CA THR A 380 16.12 -17.12 11.55
C THR A 380 15.86 -18.33 12.44
N GLN A 381 14.60 -18.57 12.83
CA GLN A 381 14.23 -19.72 13.64
C GLN A 381 14.35 -21.03 12.86
N VAL A 382 13.89 -21.09 11.60
CA VAL A 382 14.04 -22.28 10.74
C VAL A 382 15.51 -22.64 10.55
N VAL A 383 16.35 -21.67 10.22
CA VAL A 383 17.79 -21.90 10.03
C VAL A 383 18.45 -22.40 11.33
N ARG A 384 18.07 -21.83 12.48
CA ARG A 384 18.62 -22.22 13.80
C ARG A 384 18.15 -23.61 14.26
N THR A 385 16.87 -23.96 14.07
CA THR A 385 16.31 -25.21 14.62
C THR A 385 16.36 -26.37 13.64
N GLU A 386 16.19 -26.09 12.34
CA GLU A 386 16.05 -27.11 11.30
C GLU A 386 17.29 -27.21 10.41
N GLY A 387 18.09 -26.14 10.34
CA GLY A 387 19.28 -26.03 9.51
C GLY A 387 19.01 -25.25 8.22
N ILE A 388 20.08 -24.83 7.54
CA ILE A 388 19.98 -23.99 6.33
C ILE A 388 19.29 -24.72 5.15
N THR A 389 19.50 -26.03 5.03
CA THR A 389 18.90 -26.86 3.98
C THR A 389 17.39 -27.02 4.16
N ALA A 390 16.84 -26.79 5.36
CA ALA A 390 15.41 -26.85 5.62
C ALA A 390 14.63 -25.79 4.83
N MET A 391 15.28 -24.71 4.39
CA MET A 391 14.65 -23.69 3.53
C MET A 391 14.19 -24.26 2.17
N TRP A 392 14.76 -25.39 1.73
CA TRP A 392 14.35 -26.10 0.50
C TRP A 392 13.52 -27.36 0.79
N LYS A 393 12.93 -27.48 1.99
CA LYS A 393 12.04 -28.60 2.30
C LYS A 393 10.86 -28.61 1.32
N GLY A 394 10.57 -29.78 0.76
CA GLY A 394 9.52 -29.96 -0.26
C GLY A 394 9.94 -29.60 -1.69
N LEU A 395 11.21 -29.23 -1.95
CA LEU A 395 11.70 -28.84 -3.27
C LEU A 395 11.40 -29.87 -4.36
N THR A 396 11.59 -31.17 -4.09
CA THR A 396 11.28 -32.24 -5.06
C THR A 396 9.82 -32.19 -5.52
N THR A 397 8.89 -32.01 -4.59
CA THR A 397 7.47 -31.89 -4.90
C THR A 397 7.18 -30.59 -5.66
N THR A 398 7.83 -29.49 -5.31
CA THR A 398 7.71 -28.20 -6.01
C THR A 398 8.19 -28.30 -7.46
N VAL A 399 9.33 -28.94 -7.70
CA VAL A 399 9.89 -29.13 -9.05
C VAL A 399 8.96 -29.99 -9.90
N ILE A 400 8.45 -31.09 -9.36
CA ILE A 400 7.49 -31.96 -10.08
C ILE A 400 6.19 -31.20 -10.39
N ARG A 401 5.63 -30.48 -9.41
CA ARG A 401 4.44 -29.65 -9.57
C ARG A 401 4.63 -28.62 -10.69
N ASP A 402 5.73 -27.87 -10.67
CA ASP A 402 5.98 -26.79 -11.62
C ASP A 402 6.25 -27.34 -13.02
N SER A 403 7.01 -28.43 -13.11
CA SER A 403 7.36 -29.04 -14.39
C SER A 403 6.13 -29.62 -15.08
N LEU A 404 5.32 -30.40 -14.36
CA LEU A 404 4.09 -30.99 -14.91
C LEU A 404 3.03 -29.92 -15.13
N GLY A 405 2.87 -28.98 -14.20
CA GLY A 405 1.91 -27.90 -14.34
C GLY A 405 2.16 -27.08 -15.60
N VAL A 406 3.39 -26.60 -15.80
CA VAL A 406 3.76 -25.79 -16.97
C VAL A 406 3.63 -26.59 -18.27
N ALA A 407 4.02 -27.88 -18.27
CA ALA A 407 3.84 -28.75 -19.42
C ALA A 407 2.37 -28.83 -19.88
N PHE A 408 1.46 -29.12 -18.95
CA PHE A 408 0.03 -29.22 -19.25
C PHE A 408 -0.64 -27.87 -19.48
N TYR A 409 -0.08 -26.78 -18.96
CA TYR A 409 -0.53 -25.41 -19.22
C TYR A 409 -0.41 -25.05 -20.70
N PHE A 410 0.78 -25.27 -21.28
CA PHE A 410 1.01 -25.02 -22.70
C PHE A 410 0.28 -26.03 -23.59
N LEU A 411 0.29 -27.32 -23.22
CA LEU A 411 -0.44 -28.35 -23.98
C LEU A 411 -1.94 -28.02 -24.08
N GLY A 412 -2.56 -27.63 -22.95
CA GLY A 412 -3.98 -27.25 -22.91
C GLY A 412 -4.27 -26.00 -23.72
N TYR A 413 -3.40 -24.99 -23.63
CA TYR A 413 -3.49 -23.77 -24.42
C TYR A 413 -3.38 -24.05 -25.93
N ASP A 414 -2.34 -24.75 -26.37
CA ASP A 414 -2.08 -25.02 -27.78
C ASP A 414 -3.18 -25.87 -28.41
N PHE A 415 -3.65 -26.89 -27.67
CA PHE A 415 -4.77 -27.73 -28.10
C PHE A 415 -6.06 -26.91 -28.28
N ALA A 416 -6.40 -26.08 -27.30
CA ALA A 416 -7.61 -25.25 -27.34
C ALA A 416 -7.50 -24.16 -28.42
N LYS A 417 -6.35 -23.47 -28.53
CA LYS A 417 -6.11 -22.44 -29.54
C LYS A 417 -6.27 -23.02 -30.95
N LYS A 418 -5.67 -24.17 -31.24
CA LYS A 418 -5.78 -24.84 -32.53
C LYS A 418 -7.23 -25.20 -32.88
N ARG A 419 -7.93 -25.89 -31.96
CA ARG A 419 -9.34 -26.30 -32.17
C ARG A 419 -10.28 -25.11 -32.34
N LEU A 420 -10.10 -24.04 -31.56
CA LEU A 420 -10.94 -22.85 -31.63
C LEU A 420 -10.66 -22.03 -32.89
N ALA A 421 -9.39 -21.90 -33.30
CA ALA A 421 -9.02 -21.25 -34.55
C ALA A 421 -9.58 -22.00 -35.77
N GLU A 422 -9.49 -23.33 -35.79
CA GLU A 422 -10.07 -24.19 -36.85
C GLU A 422 -11.60 -24.07 -36.92
N SER A 423 -12.28 -23.81 -35.79
CA SER A 423 -13.73 -23.66 -35.77
C SER A 423 -14.23 -22.36 -36.40
N GLY A 424 -13.42 -21.30 -36.41
CA GLY A 424 -13.79 -19.97 -36.91
C GLY A 424 -14.95 -19.28 -36.16
N LYS A 425 -15.47 -19.88 -35.08
CA LYS A 425 -16.71 -19.40 -34.41
C LYS A 425 -16.49 -18.23 -33.45
N LEU A 426 -15.25 -17.97 -33.05
CA LEU A 426 -14.89 -16.96 -32.04
C LEU A 426 -13.95 -15.92 -32.65
N GLY A 427 -14.14 -14.65 -32.28
CA GLY A 427 -13.18 -13.58 -32.58
C GLY A 427 -11.84 -13.82 -31.88
N GLU A 428 -10.77 -13.20 -32.38
CA GLU A 428 -9.39 -13.45 -31.94
C GLU A 428 -9.20 -13.32 -30.42
N MET A 429 -9.72 -12.24 -29.83
CA MET A 429 -9.65 -12.00 -28.38
C MET A 429 -10.34 -13.13 -27.59
N ALA A 430 -11.53 -13.53 -28.01
CA ALA A 430 -12.30 -14.57 -27.34
C ALA A 430 -11.60 -15.94 -27.46
N THR A 431 -10.99 -16.23 -28.61
CA THR A 431 -10.19 -17.44 -28.84
C THR A 431 -9.00 -17.51 -27.90
N LEU A 432 -8.22 -16.43 -27.79
CA LEU A 432 -7.04 -16.37 -26.92
C LEU A 432 -7.40 -16.47 -25.43
N LEU A 433 -8.43 -15.76 -24.99
CA LEU A 433 -8.91 -15.82 -23.60
C LEU A 433 -9.42 -17.23 -23.24
N THR A 434 -10.19 -17.85 -24.13
CA THR A 434 -10.75 -19.18 -23.90
C THR A 434 -9.67 -20.25 -23.94
N ALA A 435 -8.71 -20.15 -24.86
CA ALA A 435 -7.55 -21.04 -24.90
C ALA A 435 -6.68 -20.90 -23.64
N GLY A 436 -6.45 -19.66 -23.18
CA GLY A 436 -5.71 -19.40 -21.95
C GLY A 436 -6.43 -19.94 -20.71
N ALA A 437 -7.76 -19.82 -20.65
CA ALA A 437 -8.57 -20.43 -19.61
C ALA A 437 -8.42 -21.97 -19.59
N PHE A 438 -8.46 -22.62 -20.75
CA PHE A 438 -8.21 -24.05 -20.89
C PHE A 438 -6.81 -24.46 -20.40
N GLY A 439 -5.78 -23.69 -20.75
CA GLY A 439 -4.43 -23.89 -20.21
C GLY A 439 -4.42 -23.83 -18.68
N GLY A 440 -5.11 -22.85 -18.08
CA GLY A 440 -5.27 -22.73 -16.64
C GLY A 440 -5.95 -23.95 -15.98
N VAL A 441 -7.00 -24.49 -16.61
CA VAL A 441 -7.67 -25.72 -16.15
C VAL A 441 -6.72 -26.92 -16.21
N SER A 442 -6.02 -27.10 -17.33
CA SER A 442 -5.07 -28.20 -17.53
C SER A 442 -3.91 -28.16 -16.53
N PHE A 443 -3.38 -26.96 -16.23
CA PHE A 443 -2.36 -26.79 -15.19
C PHE A 443 -2.85 -27.29 -13.84
N TRP A 444 -3.98 -26.77 -13.36
CA TRP A 444 -4.43 -27.07 -11.99
C TRP A 444 -4.95 -28.50 -11.85
N ALA A 445 -5.50 -29.10 -12.91
CA ALA A 445 -5.89 -30.51 -12.89
C ALA A 445 -4.71 -31.44 -12.54
N VAL A 446 -3.50 -31.13 -13.01
CA VAL A 446 -2.30 -31.95 -12.78
C VAL A 446 -1.50 -31.45 -11.58
N ALA A 447 -1.38 -30.14 -11.39
CA ALA A 447 -0.53 -29.55 -10.36
C ALA A 447 -1.12 -29.66 -8.95
N LEU A 448 -2.45 -29.63 -8.81
CA LEU A 448 -3.12 -29.57 -7.50
C LEU A 448 -2.75 -30.72 -6.54
N PRO A 449 -2.72 -32.01 -6.93
CA PRO A 449 -2.31 -33.07 -6.01
C PRO A 449 -0.88 -32.88 -5.46
N PHE A 450 0.04 -32.40 -6.29
CA PHE A 450 1.41 -32.10 -5.86
C PHE A 450 1.48 -30.84 -4.99
N ASP A 451 0.65 -29.84 -5.29
CA ASP A 451 0.58 -28.59 -4.51
C ASP A 451 0.07 -28.83 -3.09
N THR A 452 -0.94 -29.69 -2.93
CA THR A 452 -1.44 -30.12 -1.62
C THR A 452 -0.35 -30.81 -0.80
N ILE A 453 0.32 -31.81 -1.37
CA ILE A 453 1.37 -32.55 -0.67
C ILE A 453 2.58 -31.67 -0.34
N LYS A 454 2.97 -30.81 -1.26
CA LYS A 454 4.03 -29.81 -1.03
C LYS A 454 3.68 -28.91 0.16
N SER A 455 2.45 -28.41 0.20
CA SER A 455 2.01 -27.48 1.25
C SER A 455 2.06 -28.13 2.63
N LEU A 456 1.66 -29.40 2.72
CA LEU A 456 1.79 -30.21 3.95
C LEU A 456 3.26 -30.37 4.36
N ILE A 457 4.14 -30.76 3.43
CA ILE A 457 5.57 -30.96 3.72
C ILE A 457 6.25 -29.65 4.19
N GLN A 458 5.90 -28.51 3.58
CA GLN A 458 6.49 -27.20 3.88
C GLN A 458 5.98 -26.58 5.18
N ALA A 459 4.69 -26.79 5.48
CA ALA A 459 4.09 -26.38 6.74
C ALA A 459 4.68 -27.15 7.92
N ASP A 460 5.04 -28.41 7.72
CA ASP A 460 5.49 -29.30 8.79
C ASP A 460 6.95 -29.04 9.22
N GLY A 461 7.24 -29.26 10.51
CA GLY A 461 8.55 -29.04 11.11
C GLY A 461 9.59 -30.13 10.79
N LYS A 462 10.79 -30.04 11.38
CA LYS A 462 11.88 -31.03 11.21
C LYS A 462 11.49 -32.46 11.63
N THR A 463 10.72 -32.59 12.72
CA THR A 463 10.19 -33.86 13.25
C THR A 463 8.76 -34.14 12.79
N GLY A 464 8.38 -33.52 11.67
CA GLY A 464 7.03 -33.56 11.13
C GLY A 464 6.57 -34.94 10.65
N LYS A 465 5.25 -35.10 10.55
CA LYS A 465 4.56 -36.25 9.96
C LYS A 465 4.76 -36.36 8.45
N TYR A 466 5.07 -35.25 7.77
CA TYR A 466 5.22 -35.13 6.33
C TYR A 466 6.66 -34.76 5.94
N THR A 467 7.38 -35.71 5.35
CA THR A 467 8.83 -35.60 5.08
C THR A 467 9.21 -35.75 3.61
N GLY A 468 8.45 -36.50 2.82
CA GLY A 468 8.73 -36.74 1.40
C GLY A 468 7.46 -36.99 0.58
N LEU A 469 7.55 -36.87 -0.74
CA LEU A 469 6.40 -36.96 -1.64
C LEU A 469 5.66 -38.31 -1.49
N ALA A 470 6.34 -39.43 -1.69
CA ALA A 470 5.71 -40.75 -1.66
C ALA A 470 5.14 -41.11 -0.28
N SER A 471 5.90 -40.85 0.79
CA SER A 471 5.45 -41.12 2.17
C SER A 471 4.27 -40.24 2.57
N SER A 472 4.30 -38.96 2.21
CA SER A 472 3.22 -38.01 2.52
C SER A 472 1.96 -38.32 1.73
N THR A 473 2.08 -38.66 0.44
CA THR A 473 0.94 -39.08 -0.40
C THR A 473 0.31 -40.37 0.13
N ALA A 474 1.11 -41.41 0.37
CA ALA A 474 0.61 -42.68 0.87
C ALA A 474 -0.10 -42.51 2.23
N ARG A 475 0.47 -41.68 3.11
CA ARG A 475 -0.13 -41.35 4.39
C ARG A 475 -1.45 -40.60 4.24
N LEU A 476 -1.48 -39.51 3.47
CA LEU A 476 -2.68 -38.69 3.28
C LEU A 476 -3.83 -39.50 2.70
N VAL A 477 -3.54 -40.34 1.69
CA VAL A 477 -4.54 -41.20 1.06
C VAL A 477 -5.06 -42.26 2.04
N ARG A 478 -4.20 -42.81 2.91
CA ARG A 478 -4.58 -43.80 3.92
C ARG A 478 -5.39 -43.20 5.08
N GLU A 479 -5.02 -42.01 5.55
CA GLU A 479 -5.63 -41.37 6.72
C GLU A 479 -6.89 -40.56 6.36
N GLU A 480 -6.89 -39.84 5.23
CA GLU A 480 -7.94 -38.86 4.88
C GLU A 480 -8.60 -39.13 3.51
N GLY A 481 -8.12 -40.13 2.76
CA GLY A 481 -8.67 -40.53 1.46
C GLY A 481 -8.11 -39.76 0.25
N VAL A 482 -8.38 -40.29 -0.95
CA VAL A 482 -7.82 -39.77 -2.21
C VAL A 482 -8.30 -38.36 -2.55
N MET A 483 -9.53 -38.01 -2.18
CA MET A 483 -10.12 -36.70 -2.47
C MET A 483 -9.38 -35.56 -1.78
N GLN A 484 -8.68 -35.85 -0.69
CA GLN A 484 -7.93 -34.85 0.04
C GLN A 484 -6.75 -34.27 -0.76
N LEU A 485 -6.23 -34.99 -1.76
CA LEU A 485 -5.21 -34.48 -2.68
C LEU A 485 -5.70 -33.26 -3.47
N PHE A 486 -7.02 -33.11 -3.65
CA PHE A 486 -7.64 -32.01 -4.40
C PHE A 486 -8.26 -30.95 -3.47
N ARG A 487 -7.89 -30.95 -2.18
CA ARG A 487 -8.36 -29.92 -1.24
C ARG A 487 -7.90 -28.54 -1.70
N GLY A 488 -8.81 -27.56 -1.63
CA GLY A 488 -8.53 -26.19 -2.09
C GLY A 488 -8.71 -25.95 -3.58
N TRP A 489 -9.25 -26.92 -4.34
CA TRP A 489 -9.51 -26.77 -5.77
C TRP A 489 -10.29 -25.50 -6.11
N GLN A 490 -11.32 -25.12 -5.32
CA GLN A 490 -12.11 -23.92 -5.57
C GLN A 490 -11.25 -22.65 -5.64
N ALA A 491 -10.33 -22.47 -4.69
CA ALA A 491 -9.42 -21.32 -4.66
C ALA A 491 -8.38 -21.39 -5.80
N ALA A 492 -7.89 -22.59 -6.11
CA ALA A 492 -6.92 -22.81 -7.18
C ALA A 492 -7.49 -22.46 -8.56
N PHE A 493 -8.67 -22.99 -8.90
CA PHE A 493 -9.32 -22.78 -10.19
C PHE A 493 -9.90 -21.37 -10.35
N SER A 494 -10.57 -20.84 -9.32
CA SER A 494 -11.16 -19.48 -9.37
C SER A 494 -10.12 -18.38 -9.62
N ARG A 495 -8.91 -18.53 -9.06
CA ARG A 495 -7.79 -17.63 -9.33
C ARG A 495 -7.02 -17.99 -10.59
N GLY A 496 -6.81 -19.28 -10.82
CA GLY A 496 -5.95 -19.79 -11.88
C GLY A 496 -6.48 -19.51 -13.28
N ILE A 497 -7.77 -19.76 -13.51
CA ILE A 497 -8.39 -19.64 -14.83
C ILE A 497 -8.36 -18.18 -15.35
N PRO A 498 -8.82 -17.16 -14.60
CA PRO A 498 -8.79 -15.78 -15.10
C PRO A 498 -7.37 -15.26 -15.31
N SER A 499 -6.46 -15.59 -14.38
CA SER A 499 -5.05 -15.20 -14.49
C SER A 499 -4.40 -15.77 -15.75
N ALA A 500 -4.71 -17.03 -16.10
CA ALA A 500 -4.17 -17.69 -17.28
C ALA A 500 -4.69 -17.08 -18.58
N ALA A 501 -6.01 -16.85 -18.66
CA ALA A 501 -6.66 -16.20 -19.80
C ALA A 501 -6.02 -14.84 -20.11
N ILE A 502 -5.88 -13.99 -19.09
CA ILE A 502 -5.28 -12.66 -19.24
C ILE A 502 -3.80 -12.76 -19.62
N THR A 503 -3.05 -13.69 -19.04
CA THR A 503 -1.61 -13.83 -19.30
C THR A 503 -1.33 -14.15 -20.77
N PHE A 504 -2.03 -15.13 -21.35
CA PHE A 504 -1.82 -15.49 -22.75
C PHE A 504 -2.30 -14.41 -23.71
N TRP A 505 -3.46 -13.79 -23.44
CA TRP A 505 -3.94 -12.67 -24.24
C TRP A 505 -2.93 -11.51 -24.25
N THR A 506 -2.39 -11.16 -23.08
CA THR A 506 -1.41 -10.08 -22.94
C THR A 506 -0.11 -10.43 -23.65
N PHE A 507 0.39 -11.66 -23.51
CA PHE A 507 1.62 -12.12 -24.15
C PHE A 507 1.53 -12.00 -25.68
N GLU A 508 0.49 -12.57 -26.28
CA GLU A 508 0.30 -12.55 -27.74
C GLU A 508 0.10 -11.13 -28.27
N ARG A 509 -0.66 -10.30 -27.53
CA ARG A 509 -0.87 -8.90 -27.92
C ARG A 509 0.43 -8.10 -27.86
N ALA A 510 1.25 -8.33 -26.83
CA ALA A 510 2.54 -7.67 -26.67
C ALA A 510 3.53 -8.10 -27.77
N THR A 511 3.61 -9.39 -28.11
CA THR A 511 4.46 -9.88 -29.20
C THR A 511 4.06 -9.25 -30.54
N LYS A 512 2.77 -9.21 -30.87
CA LYS A 512 2.30 -8.55 -32.10
C LYS A 512 2.68 -7.06 -32.17
N LEU A 513 2.52 -6.33 -31.07
CA LEU A 513 2.90 -4.92 -31.02
C LEU A 513 4.41 -4.71 -31.19
N LEU A 514 5.22 -5.65 -30.70
CA LEU A 514 6.67 -5.60 -30.87
C LEU A 514 7.12 -5.95 -32.29
N ASP A 515 6.41 -6.86 -32.97
CA ASP A 515 6.68 -7.20 -34.38
C ASP A 515 6.20 -6.09 -35.36
N GLU A 516 5.27 -5.25 -34.93
CA GLU A 516 4.76 -4.08 -35.67
C GLU A 516 5.63 -2.81 -35.50
N MET A 517 6.60 -2.82 -34.58
CA MET A 517 7.57 -1.75 -34.31
C MET A 517 8.88 -1.98 -35.06
#